data_AF-A0A9E0KKU8-F1
#
_entry.id   AF-A0A9E0KKU8-F1
#
_cell.length_a   1.000
_cell.length_b   1.000
_cell.length_c   1.000
_cell.angle_alpha   90.00
_cell.angle_beta   90.00
_cell.angle_gamma   90.00
#
_symmetry.space_group_name_H-M   'P 1'
#
loop_
_entity.id
_entity.type
_entity.pdbx_description
1 polymer ?
#
loop_
_entity_poly.entity_id
_entity_poly.type
_entity_poly.pdbx_seq_one_letter_code
_entity_poly.pdbx_strand_id
1 'polypeptide(L)'
;MVRNQDFREFIQSLNDNDVRYLVIGGHAVAFHGHPRYTKDLDVWVLIDETNARKIVAALHQFGFASLGLTAKDFLEPNTTIQLGYPPSRIDILIGLEDMEFEQCFEDRVETTIDGLKVNFIDLEGLRRAKRSAGRPRDLDDLDQLSEY
;
A
#
# COMPACT_ATOMS: atom_id res chain seq x y z
N MET A 1 -11.69 0.20 4.13
CA MET A 1 -10.77 -0.93 3.90
C MET A 1 -11.44 -2.25 4.20
N VAL A 2 -11.72 -2.62 5.45
CA VAL A 2 -12.17 -3.99 5.79
C VAL A 2 -13.58 -4.37 5.31
N ARG A 3 -14.45 -3.39 5.05
CA ARG A 3 -15.75 -3.64 4.41
C ARG A 3 -15.66 -4.03 2.94
N ASN A 4 -14.52 -3.80 2.28
CA ASN A 4 -14.27 -4.26 0.93
C ASN A 4 -13.56 -5.62 1.00
N GLN A 5 -14.23 -6.67 0.55
CA GLN A 5 -13.74 -8.04 0.61
C GLN A 5 -12.46 -8.22 -0.22
N ASP A 6 -12.38 -7.60 -1.40
CA ASP A 6 -11.22 -7.70 -2.30
C ASP A 6 -9.95 -7.16 -1.61
N PHE A 7 -10.07 -6.02 -0.91
CA PHE A 7 -8.95 -5.43 -0.16
C PHE A 7 -8.51 -6.31 1.01
N ARG A 8 -9.47 -6.92 1.71
CA ARG A 8 -9.18 -7.83 2.81
C ARG A 8 -8.43 -9.07 2.32
N GLU A 9 -8.93 -9.69 1.25
CA GLU A 9 -8.34 -10.90 0.66
C GLU A 9 -6.95 -10.63 0.06
N PHE A 10 -6.76 -9.48 -0.57
CA PHE A 10 -5.44 -9.06 -1.07
C PHE A 10 -4.44 -8.86 0.07
N ILE A 11 -4.79 -8.11 1.11
CA ILE A 11 -3.89 -7.91 2.25
C ILE A 11 -3.60 -9.24 2.96
N GLN A 12 -4.61 -10.13 3.06
CA GLN A 12 -4.40 -11.47 3.61
C GLN A 12 -3.41 -12.27 2.76
N SER A 13 -3.51 -12.24 1.43
CA SER A 13 -2.56 -12.95 0.57
C SER A 13 -1.14 -12.39 0.68
N LEU A 14 -0.97 -11.07 0.84
CA LEU A 14 0.33 -10.47 1.13
C LEU A 14 0.91 -11.00 2.45
N ASN A 15 0.08 -11.07 3.50
CA ASN A 15 0.49 -11.57 4.81
C ASN A 15 0.86 -13.06 4.76
N ASP A 16 0.05 -13.89 4.11
CA ASP A 16 0.25 -15.35 4.00
C ASP A 16 1.56 -15.71 3.28
N ASN A 17 2.07 -14.81 2.44
CA ASN A 17 3.32 -14.96 1.70
C ASN A 17 4.49 -14.15 2.28
N ASP A 18 4.32 -13.58 3.48
CA ASP A 18 5.33 -12.76 4.16
C ASP A 18 5.86 -11.61 3.29
N VAL A 19 4.99 -10.97 2.50
CA VAL A 19 5.35 -9.81 1.68
C VAL A 19 5.62 -8.62 2.59
N ARG A 20 6.74 -7.92 2.34
CA ARG A 20 7.03 -6.62 2.94
C ARG A 20 6.32 -5.54 2.14
N TYR A 21 5.24 -5.02 2.72
CA TYR A 21 4.42 -3.94 2.16
C TYR A 21 4.01 -2.93 3.24
N LEU A 22 3.58 -1.75 2.79
CA LEU A 22 2.93 -0.73 3.61
C LEU A 22 1.65 -0.26 2.90
N VAL A 23 0.53 -0.22 3.61
CA VAL A 23 -0.67 0.50 3.17
C VAL A 23 -0.40 1.99 3.32
N ILE A 24 -0.57 2.71 2.22
CA ILE A 24 -0.37 4.15 2.13
C ILE A 24 -1.68 4.83 1.66
N GLY A 25 -1.56 6.04 1.11
CA GLY A 25 -2.65 6.64 0.35
C GLY A 25 -3.90 6.93 1.19
N GLY A 26 -5.07 6.79 0.56
CA GLY A 26 -6.32 7.23 1.18
C GLY A 26 -6.72 6.45 2.44
N HIS A 27 -6.40 5.15 2.48
CA HIS A 27 -6.68 4.32 3.65
C HIS A 27 -5.75 4.62 4.83
N ALA A 28 -4.48 4.98 4.58
CA ALA A 28 -3.58 5.44 5.64
C ALA A 28 -4.03 6.78 6.24
N VAL A 29 -4.54 7.72 5.43
CA VAL A 29 -5.10 8.99 5.93
C VAL A 29 -6.30 8.73 6.85
N ALA A 30 -7.21 7.84 6.44
CA ALA A 30 -8.35 7.44 7.26
C ALA A 30 -7.95 6.76 8.57
N PHE A 31 -6.88 5.94 8.53
CA PHE A 31 -6.35 5.28 9.71
C PHE A 31 -5.76 6.28 10.73
N HIS A 32 -5.01 7.28 10.25
CA HIS A 32 -4.37 8.29 11.12
C HIS A 32 -5.31 9.41 11.59
N GLY A 33 -6.62 9.21 11.51
CA GLY A 33 -7.59 10.07 12.20
C GLY A 33 -8.36 11.04 11.31
N HIS A 34 -8.15 11.05 9.99
CA HIS A 34 -8.92 11.89 9.08
C HIS A 34 -9.79 11.06 8.12
N PRO A 35 -11.12 10.94 8.35
CA PRO A 35 -12.00 10.17 7.49
C PRO A 35 -11.91 10.58 6.01
N ARG A 36 -11.31 9.71 5.19
CA ARG A 36 -11.12 9.95 3.75
C ARG A 36 -11.84 8.91 2.93
N TYR A 37 -12.75 9.38 2.07
CA TYR A 37 -13.37 8.51 1.08
C TYR A 37 -12.38 8.15 -0.02
N THR A 38 -12.06 6.88 -0.21
CA THR A 38 -11.14 6.39 -1.24
C THR A 38 -11.73 5.17 -1.93
N LYS A 39 -11.43 5.00 -3.21
CA LYS A 39 -12.02 3.95 -4.08
C LYS A 39 -10.98 2.89 -4.49
N ASP A 40 -9.84 2.95 -3.83
CA ASP A 40 -8.59 2.32 -4.18
C ASP A 40 -7.82 1.98 -2.90
N LEU A 41 -7.08 0.89 -2.96
CA LEU A 41 -6.09 0.50 -1.97
C LEU A 41 -4.70 0.71 -2.56
N ASP A 42 -3.95 1.64 -1.97
CA ASP A 42 -2.55 1.88 -2.34
C ASP A 42 -1.64 1.08 -1.40
N VAL A 43 -0.79 0.21 -1.96
CA VAL A 43 0.27 -0.48 -1.22
C VAL A 43 1.64 -0.17 -1.81
N TRP A 44 2.59 0.19 -0.96
CA TRP A 44 4.00 0.32 -1.32
C TRP A 44 4.73 -0.95 -0.94
N VAL A 45 5.54 -1.50 -1.85
CA VAL A 45 6.27 -2.75 -1.65
C VAL A 45 7.78 -2.56 -1.70
N LEU A 46 8.51 -3.41 -0.97
CA LEU A 46 9.97 -3.44 -1.03
C LEU A 46 10.46 -3.92 -2.41
N ILE A 47 11.42 -3.18 -2.97
CA ILE A 47 12.18 -3.55 -4.16
C ILE A 47 13.31 -4.51 -3.74
N ASP A 48 13.01 -5.80 -3.75
CA ASP A 48 13.95 -6.87 -3.45
C ASP A 48 13.54 -8.13 -4.24
N GLU A 49 14.51 -8.92 -4.70
CA GLU A 49 14.21 -10.11 -5.52
C GLU A 49 13.42 -11.17 -4.74
N THR A 50 13.69 -11.31 -3.43
CA THR A 50 12.93 -12.24 -2.58
C THR A 50 11.52 -11.74 -2.36
N ASN A 51 11.35 -10.45 -2.04
CA ASN A 51 10.04 -9.83 -1.87
C ASN A 51 9.22 -9.88 -3.16
N ALA A 52 9.83 -9.62 -4.31
CA ALA A 52 9.19 -9.71 -5.63
C ALA A 52 8.62 -11.10 -5.92
N ARG A 53 9.35 -12.17 -5.59
CA ARG A 53 8.83 -13.55 -5.72
C ARG A 53 7.64 -13.81 -4.80
N LYS A 54 7.68 -13.28 -3.56
CA LYS A 54 6.57 -13.38 -2.62
C LYS A 54 5.33 -12.63 -3.10
N ILE A 55 5.50 -11.45 -3.71
CA ILE A 55 4.39 -10.70 -4.33
C ILE A 55 3.74 -11.51 -5.44
N VAL A 56 4.52 -12.12 -6.34
CA VAL A 56 3.97 -12.99 -7.39
C VAL A 56 3.18 -14.16 -6.79
N ALA A 57 3.69 -14.81 -5.75
CA ALA A 57 2.97 -15.88 -5.05
C ALA A 57 1.66 -15.38 -4.42
N ALA A 58 1.69 -14.21 -3.77
CA ALA A 58 0.49 -13.58 -3.19
C ALA A 58 -0.55 -13.21 -4.27
N LEU A 59 -0.11 -12.74 -5.43
CA LEU A 59 -1.00 -12.45 -6.56
C LEU A 59 -1.61 -13.72 -7.15
N HIS A 60 -0.86 -14.81 -7.21
CA HIS A 60 -1.39 -16.11 -7.61
C HIS A 60 -2.45 -16.59 -6.63
N GLN A 61 -2.19 -16.52 -5.33
CA GLN A 61 -3.15 -16.86 -4.28
C GLN A 61 -4.42 -15.99 -4.34
N PHE A 62 -4.26 -14.70 -4.65
CA PHE A 62 -5.37 -13.75 -4.77
C PHE A 62 -6.19 -13.92 -6.06
N GLY A 63 -5.74 -14.74 -7.02
CA GLY A 63 -6.48 -15.04 -8.26
C GLY A 63 -6.02 -14.27 -9.50
N PHE A 64 -4.86 -13.61 -9.46
CA PHE A 64 -4.28 -12.82 -10.55
C PHE A 64 -3.16 -13.55 -11.33
N ALA A 65 -3.05 -14.88 -11.19
CA ALA A 65 -2.03 -15.67 -11.89
C ALA A 65 -2.07 -15.53 -13.43
N SER A 66 -3.25 -15.29 -14.01
CA SER A 66 -3.41 -15.15 -15.46
C SER A 66 -2.82 -13.86 -16.04
N LEU A 67 -2.42 -12.89 -15.19
CA LEU A 67 -1.77 -11.67 -15.67
C LEU A 67 -0.34 -11.92 -16.17
N GLY A 68 0.27 -13.06 -15.83
CA GLY A 68 1.64 -13.38 -16.25
C GLY A 68 2.70 -12.46 -15.64
N LEU A 69 2.38 -11.79 -14.53
CA LEU A 69 3.33 -10.98 -13.77
C LEU A 69 4.46 -11.85 -13.23
N THR A 70 5.66 -11.31 -13.30
CA THR A 70 6.91 -11.96 -12.88
C THR A 70 7.58 -11.13 -11.80
N ALA A 71 8.56 -11.71 -11.11
CA ALA A 71 9.32 -10.97 -10.11
C ALA A 71 10.00 -9.72 -10.70
N LYS A 72 10.37 -9.74 -11.99
CA LYS A 72 11.02 -8.59 -12.65
C LYS A 72 10.13 -7.36 -12.70
N ASP A 73 8.82 -7.54 -12.77
CA ASP A 73 7.85 -6.44 -12.84
C ASP A 73 7.79 -5.63 -11.52
N PHE A 74 8.33 -6.18 -10.42
CA PHE A 74 8.39 -5.54 -9.10
C PHE A 74 9.80 -5.06 -8.73
N LEU A 75 10.74 -5.05 -9.68
CA LEU A 75 12.11 -4.58 -9.48
C LEU A 75 12.37 -3.21 -10.13
N GLU A 76 11.45 -2.71 -10.95
CA GLU A 76 11.59 -1.41 -11.60
C GLU A 76 11.04 -0.29 -10.69
N PRO A 77 11.90 0.57 -10.13
CA PRO A 77 11.45 1.67 -9.27
C PRO A 77 10.58 2.66 -10.04
N ASN A 78 9.79 3.43 -9.29
CA ASN A 78 8.84 4.42 -9.80
C ASN A 78 7.76 3.84 -10.75
N THR A 79 7.48 2.53 -10.62
CA THR A 79 6.43 1.85 -11.36
C THR A 79 5.22 1.62 -10.47
N THR A 80 4.02 1.66 -11.06
CA THR A 80 2.79 1.27 -10.37
C THR A 80 2.07 0.20 -11.18
N ILE A 81 1.76 -0.94 -10.54
CA ILE A 81 0.93 -1.99 -11.12
C ILE A 81 -0.49 -1.83 -10.58
N GLN A 82 -1.46 -1.73 -11.48
CA GLN A 82 -2.87 -1.55 -11.12
C GLN A 82 -3.64 -2.86 -11.33
N LEU A 83 -4.40 -3.27 -10.32
CA LEU A 83 -5.28 -4.43 -10.36
C LEU A 83 -6.73 -3.99 -10.26
N GLY A 84 -7.55 -4.45 -11.20
CA GLY A 84 -8.98 -4.16 -11.26
C GLY A 84 -9.31 -2.70 -11.56
N TYR A 85 -10.49 -2.27 -11.12
CA TYR A 85 -11.03 -0.93 -11.35
C TYR A 85 -11.76 -0.41 -10.10
N PRO A 86 -11.91 0.92 -9.93
CA PRO A 86 -12.70 1.48 -8.83
C PRO A 86 -14.13 0.91 -8.80
N PRO A 87 -14.73 0.65 -7.62
CA PRO A 87 -14.27 1.02 -6.28
C PRO A 87 -13.38 -0.01 -5.56
N SER A 88 -12.92 -1.05 -6.26
CA SER A 88 -12.04 -2.10 -5.73
C SER A 88 -10.67 -2.11 -6.44
N ARG A 89 -10.17 -0.95 -6.89
CA ARG A 89 -8.84 -0.88 -7.51
C ARG A 89 -7.76 -1.09 -6.46
N ILE A 90 -6.72 -1.85 -6.79
CA ILE A 90 -5.53 -1.97 -5.96
C ILE A 90 -4.35 -1.43 -6.77
N ASP A 91 -3.61 -0.48 -6.19
CA ASP A 91 -2.41 0.09 -6.78
C ASP A 91 -1.20 -0.43 -5.98
N ILE A 92 -0.29 -1.14 -6.64
CA ILE A 92 0.97 -1.63 -6.08
C ILE A 92 2.08 -0.70 -6.56
N LEU A 93 2.58 0.14 -5.66
CA LEU A 93 3.63 1.10 -5.92
C LEU A 93 5.00 0.47 -5.63
N ILE A 94 5.91 0.59 -6.60
CA ILE A 94 7.27 0.06 -6.56
C ILE A 94 8.20 1.26 -6.46
N GLY A 95 8.63 1.57 -5.24
CA GLY A 95 9.40 2.78 -4.96
C GLY A 95 8.53 4.03 -4.77
N LEU A 96 9.06 4.98 -3.99
CA LEU A 96 8.50 6.31 -3.78
C LEU A 96 9.67 7.30 -3.82
N GLU A 97 9.45 8.45 -4.45
CA GLU A 97 10.46 9.50 -4.57
C GLU A 97 10.82 10.06 -3.18
N ASP A 98 12.13 10.20 -2.92
CA ASP A 98 12.71 10.70 -1.66
C ASP A 98 12.32 9.91 -0.39
N MET A 99 12.03 8.60 -0.53
CA MET A 99 11.66 7.74 0.58
C MET A 99 12.34 6.37 0.53
N GLU A 100 12.94 5.97 1.64
CA GLU A 100 13.55 4.66 1.84
C GLU A 100 12.54 3.68 2.45
N PHE A 101 12.31 2.54 1.78
CA PHE A 101 11.30 1.57 2.21
C PHE A 101 11.64 0.99 3.58
N GLU A 102 12.88 0.57 3.78
CA GLU A 102 13.35 -0.08 5.00
C GLU A 102 13.05 0.76 6.23
N GLN A 103 13.38 2.05 6.18
CA GLN A 103 13.14 2.98 7.29
C GLN A 103 11.64 3.10 7.58
N CYS A 104 10.82 3.36 6.56
CA CYS A 104 9.37 3.47 6.74
C CYS A 104 8.73 2.16 7.20
N PHE A 105 9.33 1.02 6.84
CA PHE A 105 8.88 -0.30 7.27
C PHE A 105 9.26 -0.58 8.72
N GLU A 106 10.39 -0.09 9.21
CA GLU A 106 10.76 -0.17 10.63
C GLU A 106 9.82 0.68 11.51
N ASP A 107 9.50 1.90 11.05
CA ASP A 107 8.64 2.84 11.76
C ASP A 107 7.13 2.56 11.62
N ARG A 108 6.77 1.57 10.79
CA ARG A 108 5.37 1.27 10.42
C ARG A 108 4.46 1.07 11.64
N VAL A 109 3.19 1.43 11.45
CA VAL A 109 2.15 1.11 12.43
C VAL A 109 1.49 -0.22 12.05
N GLU A 110 1.80 -1.25 12.82
CA GLU A 110 1.18 -2.56 12.72
C GLU A 110 -0.12 -2.59 13.54
N THR A 111 -1.23 -2.95 12.92
CA THR A 111 -2.53 -3.01 13.60
C THR A 111 -3.34 -4.22 13.14
N THR A 112 -4.40 -4.55 13.88
CA THR A 112 -5.35 -5.59 13.52
C THR A 112 -6.73 -4.99 13.36
N ILE A 113 -7.34 -5.13 12.18
CA ILE A 113 -8.68 -4.61 11.88
C ILE A 113 -9.57 -5.79 11.47
N ASP A 114 -10.59 -6.06 12.29
CA ASP A 114 -11.46 -7.26 12.18
C ASP A 114 -10.67 -8.56 11.96
N GLY A 115 -9.62 -8.76 12.76
CA GLY A 115 -8.76 -9.95 12.71
C GLY A 115 -7.77 -10.01 11.54
N LEU A 116 -7.75 -9.02 10.65
CA LEU A 116 -6.73 -8.89 9.61
C LEU A 116 -5.58 -8.03 10.12
N LYS A 117 -4.36 -8.58 10.11
CA LYS A 117 -3.13 -7.84 10.38
C LYS A 117 -2.81 -6.91 9.20
N VAL A 118 -2.53 -5.63 9.45
CA VAL A 118 -2.24 -4.65 8.41
C VAL A 118 -1.05 -3.79 8.82
N ASN A 119 -0.12 -3.61 7.89
CA ASN A 119 1.03 -2.72 8.04
C ASN A 119 0.72 -1.38 7.39
N PHE A 120 0.50 -0.33 8.17
CA PHE A 120 0.35 1.03 7.64
C PHE A 120 1.69 1.77 7.70
N ILE A 121 1.94 2.65 6.73
CA ILE A 121 2.95 3.69 6.92
C ILE A 121 2.60 4.53 8.15
N ASP A 122 3.60 4.98 8.89
CA ASP A 122 3.44 5.88 10.01
C ASP A 122 2.96 7.28 9.56
N LEU A 123 2.59 8.13 10.52
CA LEU A 123 2.04 9.44 10.21
C LEU A 123 3.08 10.37 9.58
N GLU A 124 4.33 10.32 10.03
CA GLU A 124 5.40 11.18 9.49
C GLU A 124 5.77 10.73 8.07
N GLY A 125 5.93 9.43 7.86
CA GLY A 125 6.12 8.84 6.54
C GLY A 125 4.98 9.18 5.58
N LEU A 126 3.72 9.09 6.03
CA LEU A 126 2.56 9.48 5.21
C LEU A 126 2.62 10.95 4.80
N ARG A 127 2.91 11.86 5.76
CA ARG A 127 3.04 13.30 5.47
C ARG A 127 4.17 13.56 4.47
N ARG A 128 5.30 12.86 4.58
CA ARG A 128 6.39 12.96 3.60
C ARG A 128 5.95 12.52 2.20
N ALA A 129 5.31 11.35 2.09
CA ALA A 129 4.82 10.81 0.82
C ALA A 129 3.84 11.77 0.14
N LYS A 130 2.90 12.34 0.90
CA LYS A 130 1.91 13.32 0.42
C LYS A 130 2.57 14.61 -0.07
N ARG A 131 3.55 15.12 0.67
CA ARG A 131 4.30 16.33 0.30
C ARG A 131 5.09 16.13 -0.99
N SER A 132 5.73 14.97 -1.14
CA SER A 132 6.47 14.59 -2.35
C SER A 132 5.54 14.48 -3.56
N ALA A 133 4.39 13.79 -3.41
CA ALA A 133 3.42 13.63 -4.49
C ALA A 133 2.78 14.96 -4.95
N GLY A 134 2.56 15.91 -4.03
CA GLY A 134 2.18 17.29 -4.34
C GLY A 134 0.85 17.50 -5.07
N ARG A 135 0.01 16.46 -5.23
CA ARG A 135 -1.30 16.58 -5.89
C ARG A 135 -2.22 17.45 -5.02
N PRO A 136 -3.18 18.21 -5.59
CA PRO A 136 -4.07 19.07 -4.79
C PRO A 136 -4.72 18.35 -3.61
N ARG A 137 -5.19 17.12 -3.84
CA ARG A 137 -5.82 16.28 -2.82
C ARG A 137 -4.86 15.75 -1.73
N ASP A 138 -3.56 15.73 -2.02
CA ASP A 138 -2.54 15.35 -1.03
C ASP A 138 -2.16 16.55 -0.16
N LEU A 139 -2.22 17.77 -0.69
CA LEU A 139 -2.07 19.00 0.10
C LEU A 139 -3.25 19.15 1.08
N ASP A 140 -4.48 18.92 0.62
CA ASP A 140 -5.66 18.91 1.51
C ASP A 140 -5.51 17.89 2.65
N ASP A 141 -4.96 16.70 2.36
CA ASP A 141 -4.69 15.69 3.39
C ASP A 141 -3.67 16.16 4.41
N LEU A 142 -2.62 16.87 3.97
CA LEU A 142 -1.57 17.36 4.87
C LEU A 142 -2.13 18.37 5.87
N ASP A 143 -2.97 19.29 5.41
CA ASP A 143 -3.61 20.28 6.27
C ASP A 143 -4.45 19.59 7.34
N GLN A 144 -5.27 18.61 6.94
CA GLN A 144 -6.14 17.87 7.85
C GLN A 144 -5.38 16.97 8.84
N LEU A 145 -4.29 16.35 8.39
CA LEU A 145 -3.45 15.53 9.25
C LEU A 145 -2.65 16.38 10.23
N SER A 146 -2.41 17.68 9.96
CA SER A 146 -1.62 18.57 10.83
C SER A 146 -2.35 19.06 12.09
N GLU A 147 -3.67 18.88 12.16
CA GLU A 147 -4.50 19.35 13.27
C GLU A 147 -4.56 18.40 14.48
N TYR A 148 -3.80 17.29 14.48
CA TYR A 148 -3.77 16.27 15.53
C TYR A 148 -2.37 15.97 16.05
#